data_AF-A0A1B8SZI8-F1
#
_entry.id   AF-A0A1B8SZI8-F1
#
_cell.length_a   1.000
_cell.length_b   1.000
_cell.length_c   1.000
_cell.angle_alpha   90.00
_cell.angle_beta   90.00
_cell.angle_gamma   90.00
#
_symmetry.space_group_name_H-M   'P 1'
#
loop_
_entity.id
_entity.type
_entity.pdbx_description
1 polymer ?
#
loop_
_entity_poly.entity_id
_entity_poly.type
_entity_poly.pdbx_seq_one_letter_code
_entity_poly.pdbx_strand_id
1 'polypeptide(L)'
;MQQLNTHPALAQLLIQSAAARAAFQERRTIEVEKPAYQVCPSGRGFWHIVDTATEKVAAFRHSYGEALAYAKFLSVRKRDDIGAEG
;
A
#
# COMPACT_ATOMS: atom_id res chain seq x y z
N MET A 1 16.46 26.88 40.23
CA MET A 1 16.59 25.85 39.18
C MET A 1 15.69 24.69 39.56
N GLN A 2 14.61 24.46 38.81
CA GLN A 2 13.69 23.36 39.11
C GLN A 2 14.43 22.04 38.87
N GLN A 3 14.58 21.26 39.93
CA GLN A 3 15.09 19.90 39.85
C GLN A 3 14.13 19.12 38.94
N LEU A 4 14.64 18.64 37.80
CA LEU A 4 13.95 17.60 37.04
C LEU A 4 13.87 16.38 37.96
N ASN A 5 12.78 16.29 38.73
CA ASN A 5 12.30 15.04 39.28
C ASN A 5 11.94 14.17 38.06
N THR A 6 12.93 13.47 37.53
CA THR A 6 12.77 12.39 36.57
C THR A 6 12.01 11.29 37.28
N HIS A 7 10.69 11.45 37.31
CA HIS A 7 9.76 10.51 37.92
C HIS A 7 9.99 9.13 37.29
N PRO A 8 10.13 8.06 38.09
CA PRO A 8 10.24 6.70 37.57
C PRO A 8 9.08 6.34 36.63
N ALA A 9 7.92 6.98 36.80
CA ALA A 9 6.78 6.88 35.90
C ALA A 9 7.07 7.38 34.48
N LEU A 10 7.84 8.46 34.31
CA LEU A 10 8.21 8.99 32.99
C LEU A 10 9.18 8.05 32.27
N ALA A 11 10.16 7.50 32.99
CA ALA A 11 11.08 6.51 32.43
C ALA A 11 10.32 5.23 32.00
N GLN A 12 9.39 4.76 32.82
CA GLN A 12 8.53 3.62 32.50
C GLN A 12 7.67 3.86 31.25
N LEU A 13 7.09 5.06 31.14
CA LEU A 13 6.27 5.45 29.99
C LEU A 13 7.10 5.50 28.69
N LEU A 14 8.32 6.04 28.76
CA LEU A 14 9.22 6.07 27.61
C LEU A 14 9.58 4.66 27.13
N ILE A 15 9.90 3.74 28.05
CA ILE A 15 10.19 2.33 27.73
C ILE A 15 8.97 1.66 27.05
N GLN A 16 7.77 1.84 27.62
CA GLN A 16 6.54 1.29 27.03
C GLN A 16 6.25 1.86 25.64
N SER A 17 6.47 3.16 25.45
CA SER A 17 6.27 3.81 24.15
C SER A 17 7.28 3.35 23.09
N ALA A 18 8.52 3.07 23.48
CA ALA A 18 9.52 2.50 22.59
C ALA A 18 9.17 1.06 22.19
N ALA A 19 8.75 0.22 23.14
CA ALA A 19 8.29 -1.14 22.87
C ALA A 19 7.07 -1.17 21.94
N ALA A 20 6.09 -0.29 22.17
CA ALA A 20 4.90 -0.18 21.32
C ALA A 20 5.26 0.26 19.88
N ARG A 21 6.20 1.19 19.72
CA ARG A 21 6.70 1.61 18.40
C ARG A 21 7.41 0.47 17.67
N ALA A 22 8.26 -0.29 18.35
CA ALA A 22 8.94 -1.44 17.78
C ALA A 22 7.94 -2.53 17.32
N ALA A 23 6.98 -2.89 18.18
CA ALA A 23 5.94 -3.86 17.83
C ALA A 23 5.05 -3.40 16.67
N PHE A 24 4.78 -2.10 16.57
CA PHE A 24 4.04 -1.55 15.43
C PHE A 24 4.84 -1.59 14.11
N GLN A 25 6.15 -1.31 14.17
CA GLN A 25 7.03 -1.44 13.01
C GLN A 25 7.12 -2.89 12.53
N GLU A 26 7.25 -3.84 13.45
CA GLU A 26 7.27 -5.28 13.13
C GLU A 26 5.97 -5.72 12.43
N ARG A 27 4.81 -5.22 12.88
CA ARG A 27 3.51 -5.47 12.24
C ARG A 27 3.30 -4.72 10.92
N ARG A 28 4.03 -3.62 10.66
CA ARG A 28 3.99 -2.95 9.34
C ARG A 28 4.71 -3.75 8.26
N THR A 29 5.50 -4.75 8.64
CA THR A 29 6.09 -5.74 7.72
C THR A 29 5.08 -6.81 7.32
N ILE A 30 3.79 -6.49 7.26
CA ILE A 30 2.92 -7.20 6.33
C ILE A 30 3.34 -6.67 4.97
N GLU A 31 4.10 -7.47 4.22
CA GLU A 31 4.22 -7.26 2.78
C GLU A 31 2.81 -7.32 2.22
N VAL A 32 2.15 -6.17 2.16
CA VAL A 32 0.94 -6.00 1.38
C VAL A 32 1.43 -6.16 -0.04
N GLU A 33 1.22 -7.36 -0.60
CA GLU A 33 1.48 -7.67 -1.99
C GLU A 33 0.85 -6.55 -2.82
N LYS A 34 1.69 -5.67 -3.35
CA LYS A 34 1.21 -4.52 -4.10
C LYS A 34 0.48 -5.11 -5.31
N PRO A 35 -0.82 -4.82 -5.49
CA PRO A 35 -1.54 -5.35 -6.64
C PRO A 35 -0.85 -4.89 -7.92
N ALA A 36 -0.78 -5.76 -8.93
CA ALA A 36 -0.11 -5.46 -10.20
C ALA A 36 -0.68 -4.23 -10.92
N TYR A 37 -1.95 -3.92 -10.66
CA TYR A 37 -2.63 -2.75 -11.21
C TYR A 37 -3.38 -2.00 -10.12
N GLN A 38 -3.30 -0.67 -10.14
CA GLN A 38 -4.00 0.24 -9.24
C GLN A 38 -5.03 1.07 -10.01
N VAL A 39 -6.23 1.20 -9.45
CA VAL A 39 -7.29 2.05 -10.02
C VAL A 39 -7.26 3.42 -9.36
N CYS A 40 -7.03 4.47 -10.15
CA CYS A 40 -6.93 5.86 -9.69
C CYS A 40 -7.97 6.75 -10.39
N PRO A 41 -8.65 7.67 -9.69
CA PRO A 41 -9.54 8.63 -10.32
C PRO A 41 -8.72 9.64 -11.13
N SER A 42 -9.12 9.95 -12.38
CA SER A 42 -8.42 10.92 -13.24
C SER A 42 -9.03 12.33 -13.23
N GLY A 43 -10.10 12.53 -12.45
CA GLY A 43 -10.78 13.83 -12.29
C GLY A 43 -11.74 14.23 -13.41
N ARG A 44 -11.84 13.46 -14.52
CA ARG A 44 -12.74 13.77 -15.66
C ARG A 44 -13.89 12.78 -15.86
N GLY A 45 -14.32 12.10 -14.79
CA GLY A 45 -15.31 11.02 -14.88
C GLY A 45 -14.75 9.73 -15.49
N PHE A 46 -13.43 9.57 -15.44
CA PHE A 46 -12.72 8.36 -15.82
C PHE A 46 -11.85 7.86 -14.66
N TRP A 47 -11.59 6.57 -14.70
CA TRP A 47 -10.73 5.82 -13.81
C TRP A 47 -9.55 5.28 -14.62
N HIS A 48 -8.36 5.67 -14.22
CA HIS A 48 -7.12 5.14 -14.78
C HIS A 48 -6.75 3.83 -14.09
N ILE A 49 -6.29 2.88 -14.88
CA ILE A 49 -5.72 1.62 -14.43
C ILE A 49 -4.22 1.74 -14.65
N VAL A 50 -3.47 1.87 -13.56
CA VAL A 50 -2.02 2.12 -13.55
C VAL A 50 -1.30 0.84 -13.21
N ASP A 51 -0.33 0.44 -14.03
CA ASP A 51 0.56 -0.68 -13.70
C ASP A 51 1.52 -0.23 -12.58
N THR A 52 1.51 -0.95 -11.45
CA THR A 52 2.30 -0.56 -10.27
C THR A 52 3.79 -0.79 -10.42
N ALA A 53 4.23 -1.59 -11.41
CA ALA A 53 5.65 -1.81 -11.70
C ALA A 53 6.22 -0.74 -12.63
N THR A 54 5.42 -0.24 -13.57
CA THR A 54 5.90 0.74 -14.58
C THR A 54 5.41 2.16 -14.33
N GLU A 55 4.47 2.34 -13.40
CA GLU A 55 3.76 3.60 -13.10
C GLU A 55 3.04 4.21 -14.31
N LYS A 56 2.88 3.44 -15.39
CA LYS A 56 2.20 3.87 -16.61
C LYS A 56 0.74 3.47 -16.59
N VAL A 57 -0.08 4.28 -17.26
CA VAL A 57 -1.50 3.97 -17.47
C VAL A 57 -1.62 2.86 -18.51
N ALA A 58 -2.16 1.71 -18.10
CA ALA A 58 -2.42 0.58 -18.98
C ALA A 58 -3.79 0.70 -19.67
N ALA A 59 -4.79 1.28 -19.00
CA ALA A 59 -6.13 1.47 -19.55
C ALA A 59 -6.94 2.54 -18.79
N PHE A 60 -8.09 2.93 -19.36
CA PHE A 60 -9.06 3.85 -18.77
C PHE A 60 -10.48 3.27 -18.85
N ARG A 61 -11.31 3.51 -17.83
CA ARG A 61 -12.73 3.14 -17.80
C ARG A 61 -13.58 4.27 -17.25
N HIS A 62 -14.86 4.31 -17.62
CA HIS A 62 -15.79 5.34 -17.15
C HIS A 62 -16.34 5.03 -15.77
N SER A 63 -16.59 3.75 -15.48
CA SER A 63 -17.07 3.30 -14.16
C SER A 63 -15.95 2.72 -13.31
N TYR A 64 -16.03 2.92 -11.99
CA TYR A 64 -15.13 2.29 -11.03
C TYR A 64 -15.23 0.76 -11.06
N GLY A 65 -16.45 0.23 -11.20
CA GLY A 65 -16.68 -1.21 -11.27
C GLY A 65 -16.05 -1.85 -12.50
N GLU A 66 -16.17 -1.19 -13.66
CA GLU A 66 -15.50 -1.61 -14.89
C GLU A 66 -13.98 -1.51 -14.78
N ALA A 67 -13.48 -0.47 -14.12
CA ALA A 67 -12.05 -0.29 -13.89
C ALA A 67 -11.47 -1.43 -13.04
N LEU A 68 -12.17 -1.82 -11.97
CA LEU A 68 -11.78 -2.94 -11.12
C LEU A 68 -11.83 -4.28 -11.86
N ALA A 69 -12.92 -4.55 -12.59
CA ALA A 69 -13.06 -5.79 -13.35
C ALA A 69 -11.94 -5.92 -14.40
N TYR A 70 -11.62 -4.82 -15.09
CA TYR A 70 -10.57 -4.81 -16.09
C TYR A 70 -9.16 -4.90 -15.48
N ALA A 71 -8.91 -4.24 -14.34
CA ALA A 71 -7.65 -4.40 -13.62
C ALA A 71 -7.41 -5.86 -13.20
N LYS A 72 -8.46 -6.57 -12.74
CA LYS A 72 -8.37 -8.00 -12.41
C LYS A 72 -8.07 -8.85 -13.65
N PHE A 73 -8.71 -8.57 -14.78
CA PHE A 73 -8.43 -9.26 -16.04
C PHE A 73 -6.97 -9.07 -16.48
N LEU A 74 -6.45 -7.83 -16.41
CA LEU A 74 -5.05 -7.54 -16.74
C LEU A 74 -4.09 -8.26 -15.79
N SER A 75 -4.39 -8.35 -14.49
CA SER A 75 -3.57 -9.11 -13.55
C SER A 75 -3.47 -10.59 -13.91
N VAL A 76 -4.57 -11.21 -14.35
CA VAL A 76 -4.59 -12.62 -14.81
C VAL A 76 -3.76 -12.75 -16.08
N ARG A 77 -4.00 -11.89 -17.07
CA ARG A 77 -3.24 -11.92 -18.33
C ARG A 77 -1.74 -11.72 -18.11
N LYS A 78 -1.33 -10.77 -17.28
CA LYS A 78 0.09 -10.53 -16.94
C LYS A 78 0.73 -11.75 -16.29
N ARG A 79 -0.02 -12.50 -15.49
CA ARG A 79 0.43 -13.77 -14.89
C ARG A 79 0.58 -14.86 -15.95
N ASP A 80 -0.34 -14.95 -16.90
CA ASP A 80 -0.31 -15.95 -17.97
C ASP A 80 0.78 -15.65 -19.01
N ASP A 81 1.01 -14.38 -19.34
CA ASP A 81 2.05 -13.91 -20.27
C ASP A 81 3.48 -14.22 -19.74
N ILE A 82 3.68 -14.28 -18.41
CA ILE A 82 4.97 -14.70 -17.81
C ILE A 82 5.29 -16.18 -18.10
N GLY A 83 4.29 -17.01 -18.41
CA GLY A 83 4.45 -18.44 -18.68
C GLY A 83 4.54 -18.82 -20.18
N ALA A 84 4.46 -17.84 -21.09
CA ALA A 84 4.37 -18.10 -22.54
C ALA A 84 5.70 -17.95 -23.30
N GLU A 85 6.78 -17.57 -22.62
CA GLU A 85 8.14 -17.52 -23.17
C GLU A 85 8.80 -18.91 -23.00
N GLY A 86 8.41 -19.87 -23.85
CA GLY A 86 8.95 -21.24 -23.88
C GLY A 86 9.10 -21.75 -25.31
#